data_AF-A0AAF0ZNY7-F1
#
_entry.id   AF-A0AAF0ZNY7-F1
#
_cell.length_a   1.000
_cell.length_b   1.000
_cell.length_c   1.000
_cell.angle_alpha   90.00
_cell.angle_beta   90.00
_cell.angle_gamma   90.00
#
_symmetry.space_group_name_H-M   'P 1'
#
loop_
_entity.id
_entity.type
_entity.pdbx_description
1 polymer ?
#
loop_
_entity_poly.entity_id
_entity_poly.type
_entity_poly.pdbx_seq_one_letter_code
_entity_poly.pdbx_strand_id
1 'polypeptide(L)'
;MGFLKIFLVFVFCSFPWPTIQNDLETYIVNVESPESVISTQSSVTDLDNYYLSFLPKTTTISSSGNEEPARMIYSYHNVMKGFSARLTAAQVKEMEKKHGFVSAQKQRIFT
;
A
#
# COMPACT_ATOMS: atom_id res chain seq x y z
N MET A 1 -55.50 -8.14 13.80
CA MET A 1 -54.55 -8.47 12.72
C MET A 1 -53.29 -7.63 12.87
N GLY A 2 -52.68 -7.71 14.05
CA GLY A 2 -51.53 -6.89 14.45
C GLY A 2 -50.32 -7.78 14.73
N PHE A 3 -49.16 -7.13 14.83
CA PHE A 3 -47.89 -7.67 15.33
C PHE A 3 -46.94 -8.41 14.37
N LEU A 4 -47.17 -8.38 13.05
CA LEU A 4 -46.20 -8.92 12.08
C LEU A 4 -45.63 -7.85 11.16
N LYS A 5 -44.96 -6.83 11.71
CA LYS A 5 -44.16 -5.89 10.87
C LYS A 5 -43.13 -5.01 11.59
N ILE A 6 -42.77 -5.30 12.84
CA ILE A 6 -41.73 -4.54 13.57
C ILE A 6 -40.43 -5.35 13.80
N PHE A 7 -40.39 -6.64 13.46
CA PHE A 7 -39.21 -7.48 13.65
C PHE A 7 -38.16 -7.42 12.54
N LEU A 8 -38.34 -6.57 11.52
CA LEU A 8 -37.40 -6.46 10.39
C LEU A 8 -36.36 -5.34 10.55
N VAL A 9 -36.19 -4.77 11.76
CA VAL A 9 -35.31 -3.62 11.99
C VAL A 9 -34.03 -3.96 12.78
N PHE A 10 -33.91 -5.14 13.39
CA PHE A 10 -32.78 -5.44 14.29
C PHE A 10 -31.71 -6.40 13.75
N VAL A 11 -31.74 -6.77 12.47
CA VAL A 11 -30.71 -7.65 11.87
C VAL A 11 -29.59 -6.87 11.16
N PHE A 12 -29.60 -5.53 11.21
CA PHE A 12 -28.54 -4.70 10.63
C PHE A 12 -27.52 -4.14 11.65
N CYS A 13 -27.76 -4.26 12.96
CA CYS A 13 -26.86 -3.69 13.97
C CYS A 13 -25.74 -4.64 14.43
N SER A 14 -25.65 -5.84 13.85
CA SER A 14 -24.61 -6.81 14.20
C SER A 14 -23.66 -7.12 13.05
N PHE A 15 -23.64 -6.31 11.99
CA PHE A 15 -22.48 -6.29 11.11
C PHE A 15 -21.36 -5.56 11.87
N PRO A 16 -20.34 -6.25 12.40
CA PRO A 16 -19.11 -5.56 12.76
C PRO A 16 -18.65 -4.83 11.49
N TRP A 17 -18.76 -3.51 11.49
CA TRP A 17 -18.15 -2.70 10.46
C TRP A 17 -16.67 -3.13 10.42
N PRO A 18 -16.08 -3.47 9.26
CA PRO A 18 -14.67 -3.81 9.23
C PRO A 18 -13.92 -2.60 9.76
N THR A 19 -13.38 -2.73 10.97
CA THR A 19 -12.40 -1.78 11.48
C THR A 19 -11.21 -1.95 10.55
N ILE A 20 -11.03 -1.02 9.62
CA ILE A 20 -9.80 -0.90 8.85
C ILE A 20 -8.73 -0.57 9.89
N GLN A 21 -8.15 -1.59 10.50
CA GLN A 21 -6.95 -1.41 11.29
C GLN A 21 -5.87 -0.99 10.30
N ASN A 22 -5.37 0.23 10.47
CA ASN A 22 -4.23 0.75 9.72
C ASN A 22 -2.95 0.07 10.23
N ASP A 23 -2.86 -1.24 10.01
CA ASP A 23 -1.69 -2.02 10.38
C ASP A 23 -0.60 -1.77 9.34
N LEU A 24 0.21 -0.75 9.65
CA LEU A 24 1.37 -0.39 8.84
C LEU A 24 2.52 -1.34 9.14
N GLU A 25 2.78 -2.22 8.18
CA GLU A 25 3.90 -3.14 8.22
C GLU A 25 4.99 -2.71 7.23
N THR A 26 6.19 -3.26 7.39
CA THR A 26 7.26 -3.01 6.42
C THR A 26 7.14 -4.01 5.28
N TYR A 27 6.95 -3.49 4.06
CA TYR A 27 6.96 -4.27 2.84
C TYR A 27 8.25 -4.02 2.06
N ILE A 28 8.75 -5.06 1.43
CA ILE A 28 9.80 -5.04 0.42
C ILE A 28 9.09 -5.11 -0.93
N VAL A 29 9.17 -4.03 -1.69
CA VAL A 29 8.52 -3.87 -2.99
C VAL A 29 9.56 -4.04 -4.08
N ASN A 30 9.33 -5.00 -4.96
CA ASN A 30 10.12 -5.24 -6.16
C ASN A 30 9.39 -4.65 -7.38
N VAL A 31 10.15 -3.98 -8.22
CA VAL A 31 9.67 -3.32 -9.43
C VAL A 31 10.51 -3.76 -10.63
N GLU A 32 9.97 -3.56 -11.81
CA GLU A 32 10.67 -3.81 -13.06
C GLU A 32 11.84 -2.83 -13.21
N SER A 33 12.89 -3.25 -13.91
CA SER A 33 14.01 -2.36 -14.18
C SER A 33 13.49 -1.16 -14.98
N PRO A 34 13.85 0.07 -14.59
CA PRO A 34 13.50 1.25 -15.38
C PRO A 34 14.16 1.29 -16.76
N GLU A 35 14.95 0.30 -17.18
CA GLU A 35 15.70 0.29 -18.45
C GLU A 35 14.86 0.55 -19.72
N SER A 36 13.53 0.37 -19.67
CA SER A 36 12.63 0.78 -20.77
C SER A 36 12.33 2.30 -20.80
N VAL A 37 12.61 3.02 -19.71
CA VAL A 37 12.27 4.45 -19.48
C VAL A 37 13.51 5.29 -19.14
N ILE A 38 14.55 4.70 -18.55
CA ILE A 38 15.73 5.40 -18.05
C ILE A 38 16.97 4.67 -18.57
N SER A 39 17.70 5.35 -19.47
CA SER A 39 18.88 4.83 -20.15
C SER A 39 19.95 4.36 -19.15
N THR A 40 20.87 3.49 -19.59
CA THR A 40 22.00 2.91 -18.83
C THR A 40 22.93 3.92 -18.14
N GLN A 41 22.64 5.21 -18.25
CA GLN A 41 23.33 6.35 -17.64
C GLN A 41 22.39 7.16 -16.72
N SER A 42 21.44 6.51 -16.07
CA SER A 42 20.54 7.15 -15.11
C SER A 42 21.26 7.50 -13.80
N SER A 43 21.04 8.70 -13.27
CA SER A 43 21.58 9.08 -11.97
C SER A 43 20.87 8.34 -10.83
N VAL A 44 21.52 8.17 -9.68
CA VAL A 44 20.90 7.57 -8.48
C VAL A 44 19.59 8.28 -8.10
N THR A 45 19.56 9.61 -8.29
CA THR A 45 18.38 10.46 -8.05
C THR A 45 17.20 10.11 -8.95
N ASP A 46 17.42 9.77 -10.21
CA ASP A 46 16.34 9.40 -11.13
C ASP A 46 15.71 8.05 -10.73
N LEU A 47 16.52 7.12 -10.25
CA LEU A 47 16.06 5.83 -9.76
C LEU A 47 15.24 5.95 -8.47
N ASP A 48 15.68 6.80 -7.54
CA ASP A 48 14.91 7.09 -6.31
C ASP A 48 13.56 7.74 -6.64
N ASN A 49 13.53 8.71 -7.57
CA ASN A 49 12.29 9.32 -8.03
C ASN A 49 11.36 8.29 -8.69
N TYR A 50 11.90 7.35 -9.47
CA TYR A 50 11.14 6.24 -10.03
C TYR A 50 10.51 5.39 -8.93
N TYR A 51 11.26 4.99 -7.91
CA TYR A 51 10.72 4.23 -6.77
C TYR A 51 9.67 5.02 -5.98
N LEU A 52 9.89 6.30 -5.72
CA LEU A 52 8.94 7.17 -5.03
C LEU A 52 7.61 7.31 -5.79
N SER A 53 7.64 7.22 -7.14
CA SER A 53 6.43 7.26 -7.97
C SER A 53 5.47 6.09 -7.69
N PHE A 54 5.97 4.98 -7.13
CA PHE A 54 5.14 3.85 -6.74
C PHE A 54 4.40 4.08 -5.43
N LEU A 55 4.85 5.00 -4.57
CA LEU A 55 4.15 5.24 -3.31
C LEU A 55 2.71 5.72 -3.57
N PRO A 56 1.72 5.20 -2.82
CA PRO A 56 0.37 5.70 -2.90
C PRO A 56 0.36 7.15 -2.44
N LYS A 57 -0.27 8.01 -3.23
CA LYS A 57 -0.51 9.40 -2.83
C LYS A 57 -1.44 9.34 -1.64
N THR A 58 -1.06 9.95 -0.52
CA THR A 58 -1.99 10.21 0.57
C THR A 58 -3.14 11.00 0.00
N THR A 59 -4.26 10.32 -0.22
CA THR A 59 -5.51 11.01 -0.55
C THR A 59 -5.99 11.55 0.77
N THR A 60 -5.70 12.82 1.05
CA THR A 60 -6.05 13.57 2.28
C THR A 60 -7.57 13.73 2.48
N ILE A 61 -8.38 12.73 2.10
CA ILE A 61 -9.84 12.73 2.21
C ILE A 61 -10.30 11.45 2.93
N SER A 62 -9.60 11.03 3.98
CA SER A 62 -10.28 10.31 5.05
C SER A 62 -10.63 11.31 6.15
N SER A 63 -11.93 11.55 6.31
CA SER A 63 -12.53 12.33 7.41
C SER A 63 -12.28 11.70 8.80
N SER A 64 -11.45 10.66 8.88
CA SER A 64 -10.99 10.00 10.09
C SER A 64 -9.47 10.15 10.13
N GLY A 65 -8.96 10.99 11.03
CA GLY A 65 -7.55 11.40 11.09
C GLY A 65 -6.57 10.32 11.56
N ASN A 66 -6.66 9.09 11.04
CA ASN A 66 -5.89 7.94 11.49
C ASN A 66 -5.14 7.18 10.38
N GLU A 67 -5.17 7.62 9.12
CA GLU A 67 -4.37 7.03 8.04
C GLU A 67 -2.95 7.63 8.02
N GLU A 68 -1.97 6.90 8.56
CA GLU A 68 -0.57 7.31 8.47
C GLU A 68 -0.06 7.15 7.01
N PRO A 69 0.65 8.16 6.45
CA PRO A 69 1.15 8.12 5.07
C PRO A 69 2.08 6.95 4.81
N ALA A 70 2.03 6.43 3.58
CA ALA A 70 3.05 5.52 3.07
C ALA A 70 4.44 6.18 3.15
N ARG A 71 5.39 5.51 3.80
CA ARG A 71 6.74 6.04 4.05
C ARG A 71 7.79 5.07 3.57
N MET A 72 8.58 5.47 2.58
CA MET A 72 9.77 4.73 2.17
C MET A 72 10.81 4.72 3.29
N ILE A 73 11.37 3.55 3.56
CA ILE A 73 12.42 3.31 4.54
C ILE A 73 13.78 3.20 3.84
N TYR A 74 13.83 2.52 2.69
CA TYR A 74 15.09 2.24 2.00
C TYR A 74 14.91 2.03 0.49
N SER A 75 15.87 2.49 -0.31
CA SER A 75 15.98 2.23 -1.75
C SER A 75 17.06 1.18 -2.02
N TYR A 76 16.72 0.10 -2.72
CA TYR A 76 17.70 -0.89 -3.15
C TYR A 76 18.20 -0.57 -4.57
N HIS A 77 19.52 -0.37 -4.70
CA HIS A 77 20.13 0.00 -5.98
C HIS A 77 20.89 -1.15 -6.66
N ASN A 78 21.49 -2.05 -5.86
CA ASN A 78 22.44 -3.05 -6.36
C ASN A 78 21.87 -4.47 -6.37
N VAL A 79 21.27 -4.90 -5.25
CA VAL A 79 20.88 -6.31 -5.02
C VAL A 79 19.51 -6.68 -5.58
N MET A 80 18.65 -5.68 -5.80
CA MET A 80 17.35 -5.82 -6.43
C MET A 80 16.88 -4.46 -6.95
N LYS A 81 15.84 -4.45 -7.78
CA LYS A 81 15.17 -3.23 -8.24
C LYS A 81 13.93 -3.02 -7.39
N GLY A 82 14.00 -2.10 -6.44
CA GLY A 82 12.91 -1.92 -5.49
C GLY A 82 13.26 -1.09 -4.28
N PHE A 83 12.33 -1.04 -3.34
CA PHE A 83 12.44 -0.27 -2.11
C PHE A 83 11.70 -0.96 -0.98
N SER A 84 11.99 -0.60 0.27
CA SER A 84 11.17 -0.95 1.43
C SER A 84 10.39 0.25 1.92
N ALA A 85 9.16 0.03 2.36
CA ALA A 85 8.27 1.09 2.84
C ALA A 85 7.32 0.56 3.92
N ARG A 86 6.91 1.45 4.84
CA ARG A 86 5.76 1.21 5.70
C ARG A 86 4.49 1.41 4.89
N LEU A 87 3.72 0.34 4.73
CA LEU A 87 2.52 0.31 3.90
C LEU A 87 1.42 -0.51 4.58
N THR A 88 0.17 -0.12 4.32
CA THR A 88 -0.98 -0.97 4.63
C THR A 88 -1.22 -1.96 3.50
N ALA A 89 -1.91 -3.06 3.77
CA ALA A 89 -2.29 -4.01 2.72
C ALA A 89 -3.15 -3.35 1.60
N ALA A 90 -3.96 -2.35 1.94
CA ALA A 90 -4.74 -1.58 0.97
C ALA A 90 -3.84 -0.75 0.05
N GLN A 91 -2.85 -0.06 0.63
CA GLN A 91 -1.84 0.70 -0.13
C GLN A 91 -1.05 -0.22 -1.08
N VAL A 92 -0.64 -1.40 -0.63
CA VAL A 92 0.03 -2.39 -1.50
C VAL A 92 -0.87 -2.79 -2.68
N LYS A 93 -2.15 -3.04 -2.43
CA LYS A 93 -3.12 -3.39 -3.48
C LYS A 93 -3.36 -2.25 -4.49
N GLU A 94 -3.18 -1.00 -4.09
CA GLU A 94 -3.18 0.12 -5.02
C GLU A 94 -1.92 0.16 -5.87
N MET A 95 -0.76 -0.15 -5.27
CA MET A 95 0.52 -0.21 -5.96
C MET A 95 0.59 -1.33 -7.00
N GLU A 96 -0.06 -2.48 -6.73
CA GLU A 96 -0.19 -3.61 -7.67
C GLU A 96 -0.77 -3.21 -9.02
N LYS A 97 -1.53 -2.10 -9.09
CA LYS A 97 -2.14 -1.60 -10.33
C LYS A 97 -1.18 -0.77 -11.19
N LYS A 98 -0.02 -0.39 -10.66
CA LYS A 98 0.96 0.44 -11.37
C LYS A 98 1.77 -0.43 -12.34
N HIS A 99 1.99 0.11 -13.54
CA HIS A 99 2.90 -0.52 -14.49
C HIS A 99 4.31 -0.61 -13.90
N GLY A 100 5.00 -1.73 -14.14
CA GLY A 100 6.31 -2.03 -13.56
C GLY A 100 6.27 -2.54 -12.11
N PHE A 101 5.11 -2.72 -11.49
CA PHE A 101 5.03 -3.43 -10.21
C PHE A 101 5.26 -4.94 -10.43
N VAL A 102 6.15 -5.55 -9.66
CA VAL A 102 6.44 -7.00 -9.76
C VAL A 102 5.86 -7.74 -8.57
N SER A 103 6.21 -7.33 -7.35
CA SER A 103 5.71 -7.97 -6.13
C SER A 103 5.93 -7.10 -4.90
N ALA A 104 5.13 -7.31 -3.85
CA ALA A 104 5.39 -6.77 -2.52
C ALA A 104 5.30 -7.88 -1.48
N GLN A 105 6.30 -7.98 -0.61
CA GLN A 105 6.34 -8.99 0.45
C GLN A 105 6.60 -8.34 1.80
N LYS A 106 5.91 -8.82 2.83
CA LYS A 106 6.18 -8.39 4.22
C LYS A 106 7.62 -8.75 4.60
N GLN A 107 8.35 -7.80 5.18
CA GLN A 107 9.67 -8.06 5.72
C GLN A 107 9.59 -9.12 6.82
N ARG A 108 10.47 -10.11 6.75
CA ARG A 108 10.64 -11.14 7.77
C ARG A 108 11.98 -10.96 8.46
N ILE A 109 11.98 -11.03 9.79
CA ILE A 109 13.21 -11.07 10.59
C ILE A 109 13.42 -12.54 10.95
N PHE A 110 14.55 -13.10 10.53
CA PHE A 110 14.99 -14.41 10.98
C PHE A 110 15.82 -14.20 12.24
N THR A 111 15.36 -14.74 13.37
CA THR A 111 16.05 -14.76 14.66
C THR A 111 16.55 -16.16 14.94
#